data_AF-A0A968FZF0-F1
#
_entry.id   AF-A0A968FZF0-F1
#
_cell.length_a   1.000
_cell.length_b   1.000
_cell.length_c   1.000
_cell.angle_alpha   90.00
_cell.angle_beta   90.00
_cell.angle_gamma   90.00
#
_symmetry.space_group_name_H-M   'P 1'
#
loop_
_entity.id
_entity.type
_entity.pdbx_description
1 polymer ?
#
loop_
_entity_poly.entity_id
_entity_poly.type
_entity_poly.pdbx_seq_one_letter_code
_entity_poly.pdbx_strand_id
1 'polypeptide(L)' 'VSEIVLMGRYPYLSPFTFEGEDDRAIARRAMEWTATLGLAERRFNEISGGEKQRV' A
#
# COMPACT_ATOMS: atom_id res chain seq x y z
N VAL A 1 -4.59 3.53 4.13
CA VAL A 1 -3.99 2.16 4.03
C VAL A 1 -3.06 2.09 2.83
N SER A 2 -3.44 2.68 1.70
CA SER A 2 -2.59 2.78 0.51
C SER A 2 -1.16 3.23 0.80
N GLU A 3 -0.98 4.22 1.69
CA GLU A 3 0.35 4.70 2.12
C GLU A 3 1.21 3.59 2.75
N ILE A 4 0.61 2.73 3.59
CA ILE A 4 1.32 1.61 4.23
C ILE A 4 1.78 0.58 3.18
N VAL A 5 0.92 0.29 2.20
CA VAL A 5 1.26 -0.62 1.10
C VAL A 5 2.35 -0.01 0.22
N LEU A 6 2.28 1.30 -0.02
CA LEU A 6 3.26 2.05 -0.81
C LEU A 6 4.65 2.04 -0.14
N MET A 7 4.74 2.05 1.20
CA MET A 7 6.01 1.87 1.91
C MET A 7 6.72 0.55 1.55
N GLY A 8 5.99 -0.48 1.11
CA GLY A 8 6.57 -1.71 0.57
C GLY A 8 7.39 -1.51 -0.72
N ARG A 9 7.31 -0.32 -1.34
CA ARG A 9 8.11 0.08 -2.51
C ARG A 9 9.47 0.68 -2.14
N TYR A 10 9.70 1.08 -0.88
CA TYR A 10 10.95 1.71 -0.46
C TYR A 10 12.23 0.96 -0.84
N PRO A 11 12.29 -0.38 -0.79
CA PRO A 11 13.49 -1.13 -1.21
C PRO A 11 13.84 -0.99 -2.70
N TYR A 12 12.91 -0.52 -3.54
CA TYR A 12 13.08 -0.36 -4.99
C TYR A 12 13.36 1.09 -5.39
N LEU A 13 13.27 2.03 -4.45
CA LEU A 13 13.53 3.45 -4.70
C LEU A 13 15.03 3.74 -4.64
N SER A 14 15.47 4.71 -5.44
CA SER A 14 16.81 5.26 -5.29
C SER A 14 16.88 6.11 -4.01
N PRO A 15 18.07 6.26 -3.39
CA PRO A 15 18.21 7.11 -2.21
C PRO A 15 17.66 8.53 -2.45
N PHE A 16 16.91 9.06 -1.46
CA PHE A 16 16.31 10.40 -1.50
C PHE A 16 15.28 10.62 -2.62
N THR A 17 14.70 9.56 -3.18
CA THR A 17 13.59 9.65 -4.13
C THR A 17 12.25 9.33 -3.47
N PHE A 18 11.19 9.97 -3.98
CA PHE A 18 9.82 9.67 -3.61
C PHE A 18 9.21 8.67 -4.60
N GLU A 19 8.11 8.06 -4.20
CA GLU A 19 7.37 7.09 -5.01
C GLU A 19 6.74 7.75 -6.23
N GLY A 20 6.92 7.11 -7.39
CA GLY A 20 6.37 7.56 -8.66
C GLY A 20 4.97 7.01 -8.96
N GLU A 21 4.47 7.32 -10.16
CA GLU A 21 3.21 6.74 -10.65
C GLU A 21 3.30 5.22 -10.79
N ASP A 22 4.44 4.68 -11.23
CA ASP A 22 4.67 3.24 -11.33
C ASP A 22 4.59 2.54 -9.96
N ASP A 23 5.18 3.12 -8.92
CA ASP A 23 5.11 2.58 -7.56
C ASP A 23 3.68 2.59 -7.02
N ARG A 24 2.93 3.67 -7.29
CA ARG A 24 1.51 3.76 -6.96
C ARG A 24 0.68 2.72 -7.72
N ALA A 25 0.98 2.47 -8.98
CA ALA A 25 0.31 1.45 -9.78
C ALA A 25 0.60 0.03 -9.26
N ILE A 26 1.85 -0.25 -8.89
CA ILE A 26 2.25 -1.53 -8.27
C ILE A 26 1.54 -1.72 -6.93
N ALA A 27 1.55 -0.70 -6.07
CA ALA A 27 0.87 -0.75 -4.77
C ALA A 27 -0.64 -0.98 -4.95
N ARG A 28 -1.28 -0.26 -5.88
CA ARG A 28 -2.70 -0.46 -6.21
C ARG A 28 -2.99 -1.90 -6.65
N ARG A 29 -2.18 -2.47 -7.54
CA ARG A 29 -2.35 -3.85 -8.02
C ARG A 29 -2.15 -4.87 -6.90
N ALA A 30 -1.19 -4.64 -6.00
CA ALA A 30 -1.03 -5.48 -4.82
C ALA A 30 -2.28 -5.44 -3.92
N MET A 31 -2.88 -4.26 -3.73
CA MET A 31 -4.13 -4.12 -2.97
C MET A 31 -5.32 -4.82 -3.64
N GLU A 32 -5.38 -4.86 -4.97
CA GLU A 32 -6.39 -5.64 -5.70
C GLU A 32 -6.22 -7.13 -5.44
N TRP A 33 -4.99 -7.65 -5.50
CA TRP A 33 -4.69 -9.06 -5.27
C TRP A 33 -4.96 -9.53 -3.84
N THR A 34 -4.73 -8.67 -2.84
CA THR A 34 -5.02 -9.00 -1.44
C THR A 34 -6.44 -8.66 -1.00
N ALA A 35 -7.29 -8.22 -1.94
CA ALA A 35 -8.65 -7.75 -1.67
C ALA A 35 -8.71 -6.63 -0.61
N THR A 36 -7.71 -5.74 -0.62
CA THR A 36 -7.60 -4.58 0.28
C THR A 36 -7.82 -3.24 -0.42
N LEU A 37 -8.04 -3.21 -1.75
CA LEU A 37 -8.25 -1.95 -2.49
C LEU A 37 -9.40 -1.11 -1.92
N GLY A 38 -10.49 -1.73 -1.46
CA GLY A 38 -11.61 -1.04 -0.82
C GLY A 38 -11.26 -0.37 0.53
N LEU A 39 -10.07 -0.62 1.07
CA LEU A 39 -9.56 -0.02 2.30
C LEU A 39 -8.61 1.15 2.04
N ALA A 40 -8.27 1.45 0.78
CA ALA A 40 -7.20 2.37 0.40
C ALA A 40 -7.23 3.70 1.17
N GLU A 41 -8.40 4.34 1.20
CA GLU A 41 -8.68 5.64 1.82
C GLU A 41 -8.82 5.60 3.36
N ARG A 42 -8.96 4.42 3.96
CA ARG A 42 -9.14 4.28 5.42
C ARG A 42 -7.82 4.49 6.16
N ARG A 43 -7.85 4.94 7.41
CA ARG A 43 -6.63 4.96 8.23
C ARG A 43 -6.27 3.53 8.66
N PHE A 44 -4.98 3.21 8.74
CA PHE A 44 -4.52 1.87 9.11
C PHE A 44 -4.96 1.44 10.52
N ASN A 45 -5.15 2.40 11.44
CA ASN A 45 -5.66 2.13 12.78
C ASN A 45 -7.17 1.87 12.83
N GLU A 46 -7.92 2.13 11.76
CA GLU A 46 -9.38 1.95 11.69
C GLU A 46 -9.80 0.58 11.14
N ILE A 47 -8.87 -0.20 10.57
CA ILE A 47 -9.14 -1.52 10.03
C ILE A 47 -8.97 -2.62 11.10
N SER A 48 -9.75 -3.69 10.97
CA SER A 48 -9.72 -4.87 11.84
C SER A 48 -8.39 -5.60 11.77
N GLY A 49 -8.10 -6.46 12.76
CA GLY A 49 -6.86 -7.26 12.76
C GLY A 49 -6.72 -8.18 11.55
N GLY A 50 -7.80 -8.80 11.10
CA GLY A 50 -7.79 -9.66 9.91
C GLY A 50 -7.57 -8.87 8.61
N GLU A 51 -8.08 -7.63 8.54
CA GLU A 51 -7.75 -6.73 7.42
C GLU A 51 -6.27 -6.34 7.45
N LYS A 52 -5.71 -6.00 8.63
CA LYS A 52 -4.28 -5.69 8.78
C LYS A 52 -3.37 -6.84 8.35
N GLN A 53 -3.79 -8.09 8.54
CA GLN A 53 -2.99 -9.26 8.14
C GLN A 53 -2.86 -9.41 6.61
N ARG A 54 -3.77 -8.79 5.83
CA ARG A 54 -3.75 -8.83 4.36
C ARG A 54 -3.09 -7.61 3.72
N VAL A 55 -2.95 -6.53 4.48
CA VAL A 55 -2.29 -5.27 4.09
C VAL A 55 -0.79 -5.41 4.33
#